data_AF-A0A436WY05-F1
#
_entry.id   AF-A0A436WY05-F1
#
_cell.length_a   1.000
_cell.length_b   1.000
_cell.length_c   1.000
_cell.angle_alpha   90.00
_cell.angle_beta   90.00
_cell.angle_gamma   90.00
#
_symmetry.space_group_name_H-M   'P 1'
#
loop_
_entity.id
_entity.type
_entity.pdbx_description
1 polymer ?
#
loop_
_entity_poly.entity_id
_entity_poly.type
_entity_poly.pdbx_seq_one_letter_code
_entity_poly.pdbx_strand_id
1 'polypeptide(L)'
;MTPQELIDDLDAALIETGQTVTLRRLTLGPGGTQIPFDVENVPAAIRPLKPEELFEGVDQTASRVVISPTVITARQFPLPIRKGDKIVANGKVRNIEFPGPIYVQDVLVRLNMAVAG
;
A
#
# COMPACT_ATOMS: atom_id res chain seq x y z
N MET A 1 13.35 18.38 -9.13
CA MET A 1 12.54 17.25 -8.64
C MET A 1 13.47 16.23 -8.00
N THR A 2 13.66 16.39 -6.71
CA THR A 2 14.38 15.47 -5.81
C THR A 2 13.43 14.35 -5.36
N PRO A 3 13.94 13.24 -4.79
CA PRO A 3 13.08 12.21 -4.23
C PRO A 3 12.17 12.72 -3.11
N GLN A 4 12.64 13.68 -2.30
CA GLN A 4 11.81 14.29 -1.26
C GLN A 4 10.67 15.12 -1.84
N GLU A 5 10.95 15.93 -2.88
CA GLU A 5 9.91 16.70 -3.58
C GLU A 5 8.83 15.76 -4.16
N LEU A 6 9.21 14.60 -4.70
CA LEU A 6 8.24 13.60 -5.18
C LEU A 6 7.34 13.02 -4.08
N ILE A 7 7.90 12.81 -2.88
CA ILE A 7 7.15 12.32 -1.72
C ILE A 7 6.20 13.40 -1.23
N ASP A 8 6.67 14.64 -1.11
CA ASP A 8 5.88 15.77 -0.64
C ASP A 8 4.71 16.08 -1.58
N ASP A 9 4.96 16.05 -2.90
CA ASP A 9 3.93 16.24 -3.93
C ASP A 9 2.87 15.13 -3.87
N LEU A 10 3.29 13.87 -3.68
CA LEU A 10 2.38 12.74 -3.54
C LEU A 10 1.57 12.83 -2.23
N ASP A 11 2.21 13.18 -1.11
CA ASP A 11 1.55 13.35 0.18
C ASP A 11 0.46 14.43 0.09
N ALA A 12 0.78 15.58 -0.50
CA ALA A 12 -0.19 16.66 -0.70
C ALA A 12 -1.41 16.19 -1.50
N ALA A 13 -1.18 15.50 -2.63
CA ALA A 13 -2.26 15.00 -3.49
C ALA A 13 -3.13 13.93 -2.78
N LEU A 14 -2.51 13.04 -2.00
CA LEU A 14 -3.22 11.99 -1.26
C LEU A 14 -4.02 12.56 -0.08
N ILE A 15 -3.53 13.62 0.56
CA ILE A 15 -4.27 14.33 1.62
C ILE A 15 -5.47 15.06 1.03
N GLU A 16 -5.33 15.69 -0.13
CA GLU A 16 -6.39 16.49 -0.75
C GLU A 16 -7.52 15.62 -1.32
N THR A 17 -7.17 14.51 -1.99
CA THR A 17 -8.13 13.75 -2.82
C THR A 17 -8.25 12.27 -2.46
N GLY A 18 -7.36 11.76 -1.62
CA GLY A 18 -7.32 10.37 -1.24
C GLY A 18 -8.32 10.02 -0.14
N GLN A 19 -8.18 8.79 0.36
CA GLN A 19 -8.86 8.29 1.52
C GLN A 19 -7.87 7.56 2.42
N THR A 20 -8.20 7.41 3.71
CA THR A 20 -7.34 6.69 4.64
C THR A 20 -7.56 5.18 4.58
N VAL A 21 -6.47 4.41 4.67
CA VAL A 21 -6.49 2.95 4.78
C VAL A 21 -5.64 2.48 5.95
N THR A 22 -5.79 1.20 6.31
CA THR A 22 -4.86 0.51 7.21
C THR A 22 -4.01 -0.45 6.41
N LEU A 23 -2.69 -0.34 6.52
CA LEU A 23 -1.75 -1.33 6.02
C LEU A 23 -1.47 -2.35 7.14
N ARG A 24 -1.61 -3.63 6.83
CA ARG A 24 -1.52 -4.71 7.80
C ARG A 24 -0.54 -5.79 7.35
N ARG A 25 0.38 -6.17 8.22
CA ARG A 25 1.23 -7.37 8.07
C ARG A 25 0.92 -8.35 9.17
N LEU A 26 0.67 -9.61 8.82
CA LEU A 26 0.57 -10.67 9.83
C LEU A 26 1.99 -11.14 10.18
N THR A 27 2.37 -10.99 11.44
CA THR A 27 3.66 -11.41 11.98
C THR A 27 3.48 -12.66 12.84
N LEU A 28 4.53 -13.48 12.96
CA LEU A 28 4.49 -14.66 13.82
C LEU A 28 4.88 -14.26 15.25
N GLY A 29 3.93 -14.39 16.17
CA GLY A 29 4.15 -14.27 17.60
C GLY A 29 4.61 -15.58 18.25
N PRO A 30 4.84 -15.56 19.57
CA PRO A 30 5.16 -16.77 20.35
C PRO A 30 4.13 -17.87 20.11
N GLY A 31 4.59 -19.10 19.87
CA GLY A 31 3.70 -20.25 19.62
C GLY A 31 3.08 -20.30 18.22
N GLY A 32 3.53 -19.48 17.27
CA GLY A 32 3.04 -19.50 15.88
C GLY A 32 1.73 -18.74 15.67
N THR A 33 1.25 -18.02 16.68
CA THR A 33 0.08 -17.15 16.56
C THR A 33 0.35 -16.01 15.58
N GLN A 34 -0.57 -15.78 14.65
CA GLN A 34 -0.47 -14.62 13.75
C GLN A 34 -0.93 -13.36 14.48
N ILE A 35 -0.03 -12.40 14.65
CA ILE A 35 -0.28 -11.11 15.28
C ILE A 35 -0.32 -10.04 14.17
N PRO A 36 -1.42 -9.28 14.03
CA PRO A 36 -1.50 -8.19 13.07
C PRO A 36 -0.62 -7.02 13.52
N PHE A 37 0.26 -6.58 12.63
CA PHE A 37 0.97 -5.31 12.71
C PHE A 37 0.23 -4.32 11.79
N ASP A 38 -0.49 -3.38 12.39
CA ASP A 38 -1.34 -2.43 11.68
C ASP A 38 -0.74 -1.02 11.71
N VAL A 39 -0.74 -0.40 10.54
CA VAL A 39 -0.45 1.03 10.36
C VAL A 39 -1.70 1.68 9.83
N GLU A 40 -2.38 2.39 10.72
CA GLU A 40 -3.63 3.08 10.46
C GLU A 40 -3.41 4.46 9.85
N ASN A 41 -4.49 5.04 9.31
CA ASN A 41 -4.52 6.41 8.76
C ASN A 41 -3.47 6.66 7.67
N VAL A 42 -3.17 5.65 6.85
CA VAL A 42 -2.29 5.80 5.68
C VAL A 42 -3.09 6.47 4.57
N PRO A 43 -2.71 7.68 4.10
CA PRO A 43 -3.35 8.30 2.95
C PRO A 43 -3.14 7.45 1.70
N ALA A 44 -4.21 7.18 0.97
CA ALA A 44 -4.19 6.31 -0.20
C ALA A 44 -5.18 6.77 -1.27
N ALA A 45 -4.77 6.64 -2.53
CA ALA A 45 -5.69 6.72 -3.66
C ALA A 45 -6.06 5.30 -4.08
N ILE A 46 -7.36 5.01 -4.10
CA ILE A 46 -7.89 3.71 -4.56
C ILE A 46 -8.70 3.92 -5.83
N ARG A 47 -8.42 3.10 -6.85
CA ARG A 47 -9.23 3.03 -8.06
C ARG A 47 -9.37 1.60 -8.55
N PRO A 48 -10.42 1.27 -9.33
CA PRO A 48 -10.47 0.01 -10.07
C PRO A 48 -9.24 -0.16 -10.97
N LEU A 49 -8.83 -1.40 -11.21
CA LEU A 49 -7.84 -1.71 -12.23
C LEU A 49 -8.44 -1.45 -13.62
N LYS A 50 -7.60 -0.98 -14.54
CA LYS A 50 -7.95 -0.88 -15.95
C LYS A 50 -7.83 -2.26 -16.62
N PRO A 51 -8.53 -2.52 -17.74
CA PRO A 51 -8.48 -3.82 -18.43
C PRO A 51 -7.05 -4.29 -18.77
N GLU A 52 -6.16 -3.37 -19.14
CA GLU A 52 -4.76 -3.65 -19.48
C GLU A 52 -3.88 -3.98 -18.25
N GLU A 53 -4.38 -3.74 -17.04
CA GLU A 53 -3.68 -4.00 -15.78
C GLU A 53 -4.11 -5.33 -15.15
N LEU A 54 -5.04 -6.04 -15.79
CA LEU A 54 -5.49 -7.37 -15.36
C LEU A 54 -4.43 -8.40 -15.75
N PHE A 55 -4.07 -9.26 -14.80
CA PHE A 55 -3.14 -10.37 -15.00
C PHE A 55 -3.64 -11.62 -14.26
N GLU A 56 -3.00 -12.76 -14.47
CA GLU A 56 -3.45 -14.04 -13.91
C GLU A 56 -3.61 -13.96 -12.38
N GLY A 57 -4.82 -14.26 -11.90
CA GLY A 57 -5.18 -14.19 -10.48
C GLY A 57 -5.70 -12.84 -9.98
N VAL A 58 -5.78 -11.82 -10.84
CA VAL A 58 -6.31 -10.48 -10.51
C VAL A 58 -7.44 -10.15 -11.48
N ASP A 59 -8.67 -10.14 -10.97
CA ASP A 59 -9.89 -9.90 -11.76
C ASP A 59 -10.39 -8.45 -11.65
N GLN A 60 -11.56 -8.16 -12.25
CA GLN A 60 -12.17 -6.82 -12.24
C GLN A 60 -12.58 -6.33 -10.84
N THR A 61 -12.59 -7.19 -9.82
CA THR A 61 -12.88 -6.81 -8.43
C THR A 61 -11.66 -6.23 -7.72
N ALA A 62 -10.46 -6.45 -8.29
CA ALA A 62 -9.23 -5.92 -7.78
C ALA A 62 -9.13 -4.39 -7.97
N SER A 63 -8.27 -3.77 -7.20
CA SER A 63 -8.07 -2.33 -7.24
C SER A 63 -6.60 -1.97 -7.19
N ARG A 64 -6.29 -0.84 -7.81
CA ARG A 64 -5.01 -0.16 -7.62
C ARG A 64 -5.09 0.64 -6.32
N VAL A 65 -4.08 0.50 -5.47
CA VAL A 65 -3.89 1.32 -4.29
C VAL A 65 -2.54 2.02 -4.40
N VAL A 66 -2.54 3.34 -4.33
CA VAL A 66 -1.33 4.16 -4.33
C VAL A 66 -1.15 4.78 -2.96
N ILE A 67 0.02 4.57 -2.34
CA ILE A 67 0.40 5.20 -1.08
C ILE A 67 1.79 5.83 -1.17
N SER A 68 2.01 6.84 -0.35
CA SER A 68 3.32 7.43 -0.07
C SER A 68 4.07 6.66 1.03
N PRO A 69 5.41 6.65 1.02
CA PRO A 69 6.23 6.04 2.06
C PRO A 69 6.20 6.76 3.42
N THR A 70 5.70 8.01 3.51
CA THR A 70 5.85 8.86 4.70
C THR A 70 5.27 8.23 5.97
N VAL A 71 3.97 7.90 5.96
CA VAL A 71 3.29 7.35 7.16
C VAL A 71 3.83 5.96 7.53
N ILE A 72 4.08 5.12 6.53
CA ILE A 72 4.54 3.75 6.78
C ILE A 72 5.98 3.72 7.34
N THR A 73 6.85 4.64 6.89
CA THR A 73 8.21 4.79 7.42
C THR A 73 8.17 5.34 8.84
N ALA A 74 7.37 6.39 9.08
CA ALA A 74 7.21 7.00 10.39
C ALA A 74 6.67 6.02 11.45
N ARG A 75 5.80 5.09 11.04
CA ARG A 75 5.25 4.02 11.89
C ARG A 75 6.07 2.73 11.88
N GLN A 76 7.27 2.78 11.30
CA GLN A 76 8.22 1.67 11.24
C GLN A 76 7.61 0.38 10.67
N PHE A 77 6.75 0.51 9.66
CA PHE A 77 6.21 -0.64 8.96
C PHE A 77 7.36 -1.47 8.37
N PRO A 78 7.36 -2.81 8.51
CA PRO A 78 8.45 -3.62 8.01
C PRO A 78 8.55 -3.58 6.48
N LEU A 79 9.57 -2.89 5.95
CA LEU A 79 9.85 -2.83 4.50
C LEU A 79 10.76 -3.99 4.04
N PRO A 80 10.69 -4.41 2.76
CA PRO A 80 9.72 -3.97 1.75
C PRO A 80 8.32 -4.52 2.00
N ILE A 81 7.30 -3.88 1.42
CA ILE A 81 5.94 -4.46 1.31
C ILE A 81 6.01 -5.73 0.44
N ARG A 82 5.27 -6.77 0.83
CA ARG A 82 5.34 -8.10 0.23
C ARG A 82 3.96 -8.56 -0.21
N LYS A 83 3.93 -9.49 -1.17
CA LYS A 83 2.71 -10.22 -1.51
C LYS A 83 2.14 -10.89 -0.25
N GLY A 84 0.84 -10.78 -0.03
CA GLY A 84 0.14 -11.34 1.13
C GLY A 84 -0.02 -10.39 2.32
N ASP A 85 0.70 -9.25 2.33
CA ASP A 85 0.33 -8.11 3.17
C ASP A 85 -1.09 -7.65 2.83
N LYS A 86 -1.72 -6.91 3.72
CA LYS A 86 -3.15 -6.58 3.62
C LYS A 86 -3.37 -5.09 3.63
N ILE A 87 -4.33 -4.65 2.82
CA ILE A 87 -4.91 -3.30 2.90
C ILE A 87 -6.33 -3.46 3.44
N VAL A 88 -6.64 -2.74 4.52
CA VAL A 88 -8.00 -2.59 5.01
C VAL A 88 -8.52 -1.24 4.57
N ALA A 89 -9.55 -1.25 3.71
CA ALA A 89 -10.19 -0.06 3.20
C ALA A 89 -11.72 -0.25 3.27
N ASN A 90 -12.44 0.74 3.81
CA ASN A 90 -13.91 0.68 3.95
C ASN A 90 -14.40 -0.60 4.64
N GLY A 91 -13.69 -1.06 5.68
CA GLY A 91 -13.99 -2.29 6.42
C GLY A 91 -13.70 -3.59 5.67
N LYS A 92 -13.23 -3.53 4.42
CA LYS A 92 -12.85 -4.70 3.62
C LYS A 92 -11.36 -4.94 3.71
N VAL A 93 -11.00 -6.18 4.00
CA VAL A 93 -9.61 -6.64 4.02
C VAL A 93 -9.27 -7.20 2.64
N ARG A 94 -8.27 -6.60 1.99
CA ARG A 94 -7.79 -7.01 0.67
C ARG A 94 -6.34 -7.46 0.76
N ASN A 95 -5.97 -8.46 -0.01
CA ASN A 95 -4.60 -8.94 -0.11
C ASN A 95 -3.84 -8.10 -1.14
N ILE A 96 -2.60 -7.75 -0.81
CA ILE A 96 -1.65 -7.20 -1.77
C ILE A 96 -1.15 -8.35 -2.63
N GLU A 97 -1.52 -8.33 -3.91
CA GLU A 97 -1.08 -9.30 -4.91
C GLU A 97 0.22 -8.86 -5.57
N PHE A 98 0.38 -7.55 -5.75
CA PHE A 98 1.59 -6.94 -6.31
C PHE A 98 1.96 -5.68 -5.52
N PRO A 99 3.13 -5.62 -4.83
CA PRO A 99 3.53 -4.46 -4.03
C PRO A 99 3.89 -3.19 -4.84
N GLY A 100 4.45 -3.36 -6.04
CA GLY A 100 4.80 -2.26 -6.96
C GLY A 100 5.55 -1.05 -6.37
N PRO A 101 6.68 -1.22 -5.66
CA PRO A 101 7.47 -0.10 -5.17
C PRO A 101 8.14 0.68 -6.31
N ILE A 102 8.25 1.99 -6.16
CA ILE A 102 8.90 2.88 -7.12
C ILE A 102 10.00 3.66 -6.40
N TYR A 103 11.21 3.53 -6.93
CA TYR A 103 12.40 4.16 -6.41
C TYR A 103 12.92 5.22 -7.38
N VAL A 104 13.38 6.34 -6.83
CA VAL A 104 14.09 7.39 -7.57
C VAL A 104 15.34 7.73 -6.78
N GLN A 105 16.52 7.65 -7.42
CA GLN A 105 17.82 7.80 -6.76
C GLN A 105 17.94 6.90 -5.51
N ASP A 106 17.55 5.63 -5.66
CA ASP A 106 17.55 4.59 -4.61
C ASP A 106 16.66 4.88 -3.39
N VAL A 107 15.82 5.92 -3.44
CA VAL A 107 14.85 6.27 -2.40
C VAL A 107 13.46 5.80 -2.82
N LEU A 108 12.75 5.08 -1.93
CA LEU A 108 11.35 4.73 -2.15
C LEU A 108 10.51 6.01 -2.12
N VAL A 109 9.80 6.30 -3.21
CA VAL A 109 8.97 7.51 -3.31
C VAL A 109 7.47 7.19 -3.41
N ARG A 110 7.10 5.98 -3.84
CA ARG A 110 5.70 5.59 -4.06
C ARG A 110 5.51 4.08 -4.07
N LEU A 111 4.36 3.61 -3.64
CA LEU A 111 3.92 2.22 -3.78
C LEU A 111 2.65 2.16 -4.64
N ASN A 112 2.73 1.46 -5.76
CA ASN A 112 1.63 1.24 -6.71
C ASN A 112 1.16 -0.21 -6.62
N MET A 113 0.31 -0.48 -5.64
CA MET A 113 -0.10 -1.84 -5.31
C MET A 113 -1.30 -2.28 -6.14
N ALA A 114 -1.34 -3.56 -6.51
CA ALA A 114 -2.58 -4.24 -6.90
C ALA A 114 -3.08 -5.04 -5.70
N VAL A 115 -4.35 -4.82 -5.34
CA VAL A 115 -5.01 -5.52 -4.23
C VAL A 115 -6.24 -6.25 -4.71
N ALA A 116 -6.45 -7.47 -4.23
CA ALA A 116 -7.58 -8.33 -4.58
C ALA A 116 -8.14 -9.04 -3.34
N GLY A 117 -9.32 -9.64 -3.48
CA GLY A 117 -10.07 -10.26 -2.37
C GLY A 117 -11.12 -9.34 -1.77
#